data_AF-A0A942VGQ1-F1
#
_entry.id   AF-A0A942VGQ1-F1
#
_cell.length_a   1.000
_cell.length_b   1.000
_cell.length_c   1.000
_cell.angle_alpha   90.00
_cell.angle_beta   90.00
_cell.angle_gamma   90.00
#
_symmetry.space_group_name_H-M   'P 1'
#
loop_
_entity.id
_entity.type
_entity.pdbx_description
1 polymer ?
#
loop_
_entity_poly.entity_id
_entity_poly.type
_entity_poly.pdbx_seq_one_letter_code
_entity_poly.pdbx_strand_id
1 'polypeptide(L)'
;MIKAGELGGKDASAFKTASEAAMKEFTGTVLEDVMEFSISADGKVSLTAKAGYQIAAKGAGEFAGQGDKAADTGLAGDTATSTVNVNTDRQKYAEQFNEIMRQIDKLAKDSGYKGINLLQMNTLTVIFNEDRSSQIEVKGTDASSVGLMLDEAVNNWQTNEDIETSIRQTEEAISSLRIMASDYGNYYSIVQNRQDFTKNLINVLTEGADNLTLADMNEESANMLALQTRQQLAINSLSLASQAAQGVLQLF
;
A
#
# COMPACT_ATOMS: atom_id res chain seq x y z
N MET A 1 -56.89 32.47 -37.78
CA MET A 1 -57.49 31.16 -38.09
C MET A 1 -56.75 30.59 -39.28
N ILE A 2 -55.83 29.66 -39.04
CA ILE A 2 -55.09 28.97 -40.11
C ILE A 2 -56.04 27.94 -40.71
N LYS A 3 -56.19 27.93 -42.04
CA LYS A 3 -57.16 27.10 -42.75
C LYS A 3 -56.75 25.63 -42.66
N ALA A 4 -57.73 24.75 -42.50
CA ALA A 4 -57.62 23.30 -42.31
C ALA A 4 -56.99 22.50 -43.50
N GLY A 5 -56.31 23.16 -44.44
CA GLY A 5 -55.61 22.56 -45.58
C GLY A 5 -54.07 22.54 -45.48
N GLU A 6 -53.47 23.23 -44.49
CA GLU A 6 -52.00 23.28 -44.32
C GLU A 6 -51.42 22.21 -43.37
N LEU A 7 -52.27 21.30 -42.87
CA LEU A 7 -51.84 20.14 -42.08
C LEU A 7 -51.80 18.86 -42.91
N GLY A 8 -51.51 18.99 -44.21
CA GLY A 8 -51.20 17.87 -45.08
C GLY A 8 -49.90 17.19 -44.63
N GLY A 9 -50.01 16.11 -43.86
CA GLY A 9 -48.94 15.14 -43.68
C GLY A 9 -47.60 15.71 -43.20
N LYS A 10 -47.59 16.44 -42.07
CA LYS A 10 -46.33 16.64 -41.36
C LYS A 10 -45.90 15.29 -40.79
N ASP A 11 -44.99 14.65 -41.51
CA ASP A 11 -44.38 13.37 -41.18
C ASP A 11 -43.99 13.38 -39.69
N ALA A 12 -44.64 12.55 -38.88
CA ALA A 12 -44.43 12.50 -37.43
C ALA A 12 -42.94 12.27 -37.10
N SER A 13 -42.23 11.62 -38.03
CA SER A 13 -40.78 11.46 -38.02
C SER A 13 -40.02 12.79 -38.02
N ALA A 14 -40.39 13.75 -38.89
CA ALA A 14 -39.75 15.06 -38.97
C ALA A 14 -39.99 15.90 -37.71
N PHE A 15 -41.19 15.83 -37.12
CA PHE A 15 -41.48 16.50 -35.85
C PHE A 15 -40.72 15.86 -34.68
N LYS A 16 -40.64 14.52 -34.64
CA LYS A 16 -39.83 13.77 -33.68
C LYS A 16 -38.36 14.17 -33.78
N THR A 17 -37.76 14.09 -34.96
CA THR A 17 -36.33 14.42 -35.16
C THR A 17 -36.02 15.87 -34.80
N ALA A 18 -36.89 16.83 -35.18
CA ALA A 18 -36.70 18.23 -34.82
C ALA A 18 -36.81 18.47 -33.30
N SER A 19 -37.75 17.80 -32.64
CA SER A 19 -37.97 17.95 -31.19
C SER A 19 -36.88 17.27 -30.37
N GLU A 20 -36.41 16.09 -30.77
CA GLU A 20 -35.27 15.41 -30.15
C GLU A 20 -33.97 16.20 -30.33
N ALA A 21 -33.74 16.80 -31.51
CA ALA A 21 -32.58 17.65 -31.75
C ALA A 21 -32.61 18.93 -30.90
N ALA A 22 -33.76 19.62 -30.83
CA ALA A 22 -33.93 20.81 -30.00
C ALA A 22 -33.79 20.53 -28.51
N MET A 23 -34.32 19.39 -28.05
CA MET A 23 -34.18 18.98 -26.64
C MET A 23 -32.75 18.56 -26.32
N LYS A 24 -32.04 17.90 -27.26
CA LYS A 24 -30.63 17.56 -27.12
C LYS A 24 -29.74 18.80 -27.02
N GLU A 25 -30.04 19.85 -27.78
CA GLU A 25 -29.37 21.15 -27.69
C GLU A 25 -29.61 21.83 -26.32
N PHE A 26 -30.82 21.69 -25.77
CA PHE A 26 -31.17 22.18 -24.44
C PHE A 26 -30.53 21.36 -23.30
N THR A 27 -30.41 20.04 -23.44
CA THR A 27 -29.85 19.16 -22.40
C THR A 27 -28.32 19.05 -22.42
N GLY A 28 -27.68 19.27 -23.58
CA GLY A 28 -26.26 18.99 -23.85
C GLY A 28 -25.23 19.86 -23.12
N THR A 29 -25.61 20.63 -22.11
CA THR A 29 -24.66 21.43 -21.30
C THR A 29 -24.70 21.16 -19.80
N VAL A 30 -25.82 20.66 -19.25
CA VAL A 30 -25.96 20.41 -17.80
C VAL A 30 -26.77 19.13 -17.49
N LEU A 31 -27.65 18.71 -18.40
CA LEU A 31 -28.65 17.67 -18.12
C LEU A 31 -28.33 16.33 -18.79
N GLU A 32 -27.40 16.27 -19.75
CA GLU A 32 -27.03 15.01 -20.43
C GLU A 32 -26.45 13.96 -19.47
N ASP A 33 -25.76 14.38 -18.40
CA ASP A 33 -25.25 13.48 -17.35
C ASP A 33 -26.31 13.09 -16.31
N VAL A 34 -27.45 13.76 -16.32
CA VAL A 34 -28.51 13.65 -15.30
C VAL A 34 -29.74 12.91 -15.83
N MET A 35 -30.03 13.02 -17.12
CA MET A 35 -31.25 12.46 -17.73
C MET A 35 -31.12 12.22 -19.24
N GLU A 36 -31.95 11.31 -19.76
CA GLU A 36 -32.15 11.05 -21.19
C GLU A 36 -33.59 11.42 -21.60
N PHE A 37 -33.72 12.05 -22.77
CA PHE A 37 -34.99 12.40 -23.40
C PHE A 37 -35.17 11.61 -24.70
N SER A 38 -36.35 11.05 -24.92
CA SER A 38 -36.70 10.43 -26.21
C SER A 38 -38.16 10.61 -26.55
N ILE A 39 -38.47 10.58 -27.85
CA ILE A 39 -39.84 10.54 -28.35
C ILE A 39 -40.03 9.24 -29.13
N SER A 40 -40.99 8.43 -28.72
CA SER A 40 -41.36 7.18 -29.40
C SER A 40 -42.03 7.43 -30.75
N ALA A 41 -42.10 6.39 -31.61
CA ALA A 41 -42.72 6.51 -32.93
C ALA A 41 -44.24 6.80 -32.89
N ASP A 42 -44.90 6.49 -31.77
CA ASP A 42 -46.29 6.85 -31.44
C ASP A 42 -46.42 8.23 -30.78
N GLY A 43 -45.33 9.00 -30.68
CA GLY A 43 -45.34 10.38 -30.19
C GLY A 43 -45.34 10.53 -28.67
N LYS A 44 -45.13 9.46 -27.89
CA LYS A 44 -44.97 9.56 -26.44
C LYS A 44 -43.59 10.07 -26.07
N VAL A 45 -43.55 10.95 -25.09
CA VAL A 45 -42.34 11.56 -24.53
C VAL A 45 -41.87 10.74 -23.33
N SER A 46 -40.60 10.34 -23.33
CA SER A 46 -39.95 9.64 -22.23
C SER A 46 -38.80 10.46 -21.67
N LEU A 47 -38.80 10.63 -20.34
CA LEU A 47 -37.74 11.26 -19.55
C LEU A 47 -37.19 10.20 -18.60
N THR A 48 -35.95 9.76 -18.82
CA THR A 48 -35.31 8.72 -17.99
C THR A 48 -34.19 9.36 -17.19
N ALA A 49 -34.26 9.28 -15.86
CA ALA A 49 -33.14 9.74 -15.03
C ALA A 49 -31.95 8.79 -15.20
N LYS A 50 -30.74 9.33 -15.33
CA LYS A 50 -29.52 8.53 -15.21
C LYS A 50 -29.34 8.12 -13.74
N ALA A 51 -28.63 7.02 -13.51
CA ALA A 51 -28.43 6.47 -12.18
C ALA A 51 -27.84 7.52 -11.22
N GLY A 52 -28.40 7.62 -10.00
CA GLY A 52 -27.99 8.62 -9.00
C GLY A 52 -28.77 9.94 -9.03
N TYR A 53 -29.56 10.20 -10.09
CA TYR A 53 -30.38 11.40 -10.22
C TYR A 53 -31.88 11.08 -10.16
N GLN A 54 -32.68 12.07 -9.77
CA GLN A 54 -34.14 11.95 -9.69
C GLN A 54 -34.82 13.00 -10.56
N ILE A 55 -35.84 12.57 -11.31
CA ILE A 55 -36.74 13.48 -12.04
C ILE A 55 -38.05 13.56 -11.25
N ALA A 56 -38.34 14.74 -10.72
CA ALA A 56 -39.62 15.03 -10.09
C ALA A 56 -40.52 15.79 -11.08
N ALA A 57 -41.65 15.20 -11.46
CA ALA A 57 -42.66 15.88 -12.26
C ALA A 57 -43.81 16.33 -11.35
N LYS A 58 -44.16 17.63 -11.39
CA LYS A 58 -45.36 18.17 -10.74
C LYS A 58 -46.42 18.41 -11.80
N GLY A 59 -47.53 17.68 -11.75
CA GLY A 59 -48.66 17.84 -12.67
C GLY A 59 -49.95 17.30 -12.07
N ALA A 60 -51.09 17.77 -12.59
CA ALA A 60 -52.41 17.26 -12.25
C ALA A 60 -52.92 16.33 -13.37
N GLY A 61 -53.66 15.27 -13.03
CA GLY A 61 -54.32 14.38 -14.00
C GLY A 61 -53.56 13.07 -14.28
N GLU A 62 -53.70 12.51 -15.48
CA GLU A 62 -53.28 11.15 -15.92
C GLU A 62 -51.76 10.81 -15.81
N PHE A 63 -50.94 11.75 -15.33
CA PHE A 63 -49.57 11.49 -14.88
C PHE A 63 -49.49 10.98 -13.43
N ALA A 64 -50.59 11.06 -12.66
CA ALA A 64 -50.76 10.41 -11.38
C ALA A 64 -50.97 8.90 -11.59
N GLY A 65 -50.21 8.06 -10.88
CA GLY A 65 -50.37 6.60 -10.91
C GLY A 65 -49.27 5.77 -11.58
N GLN A 66 -48.12 6.35 -11.95
CA GLN A 66 -46.93 5.59 -12.41
C GLN A 66 -45.76 5.53 -11.39
N GLY A 67 -45.93 6.08 -10.17
CA GLY A 67 -45.06 5.88 -9.01
C GLY A 67 -45.75 5.06 -7.92
N ASP A 68 -45.02 4.62 -6.89
CA ASP A 68 -45.43 3.65 -5.85
C ASP A 68 -46.93 3.70 -5.50
N LYS A 69 -47.64 2.61 -5.84
CA LYS A 69 -49.11 2.50 -5.80
C LYS A 69 -49.70 2.59 -4.38
N ALA A 70 -48.87 2.56 -3.34
CA ALA A 70 -49.31 2.45 -1.96
C ALA A 70 -49.90 3.75 -1.36
N ALA A 71 -49.69 4.91 -1.99
CA ALA A 71 -50.10 6.21 -1.45
C ALA A 71 -50.91 7.09 -2.41
N ASP A 72 -51.47 6.53 -3.49
CA ASP A 72 -52.23 7.30 -4.48
C ASP A 72 -53.70 7.48 -4.06
N THR A 73 -54.12 8.72 -3.86
CA THR A 73 -55.52 9.07 -3.54
C THR A 73 -56.26 9.70 -4.73
N GLY A 74 -55.58 9.93 -5.86
CA GLY A 74 -56.16 10.49 -7.07
C GLY A 74 -56.55 11.97 -6.97
N LEU A 75 -55.96 12.74 -6.04
CA LEU A 75 -56.31 14.14 -5.77
C LEU A 75 -55.24 15.14 -6.26
N ALA A 76 -55.67 16.37 -6.53
CA ALA A 76 -54.77 17.47 -6.90
C ALA A 76 -53.83 17.82 -5.73
N GLY A 77 -52.54 17.55 -5.88
CA GLY A 77 -51.51 17.69 -4.84
C GLY A 77 -50.66 16.44 -4.64
N ASP A 78 -51.03 15.32 -5.26
CA ASP A 78 -50.25 14.07 -5.20
C ASP A 78 -48.88 14.22 -5.89
N THR A 79 -47.83 13.75 -5.23
CA THR A 79 -46.46 13.75 -5.74
C THR A 79 -46.10 12.33 -6.16
N ALA A 80 -45.99 12.09 -7.47
CA ALA A 80 -45.46 10.83 -8.00
C ALA A 80 -43.92 10.86 -7.94
N THR A 81 -43.34 10.30 -6.89
CA THR A 81 -41.90 10.00 -6.83
C THR A 81 -41.62 8.64 -7.45
N SER A 82 -40.79 8.61 -8.50
CA SER A 82 -40.16 7.37 -8.97
C SER A 82 -38.91 7.14 -8.10
N THR A 83 -39.04 6.28 -7.11
CA THR A 83 -37.89 5.85 -6.29
C THR A 83 -37.08 4.88 -7.13
N VAL A 84 -35.85 5.25 -7.52
CA VAL A 84 -34.89 4.27 -8.05
C VAL A 84 -34.68 3.24 -6.94
N ASN A 85 -35.00 1.99 -7.22
CA ASN A 85 -34.90 0.91 -6.25
C ASN A 85 -33.42 0.72 -5.88
N VAL A 86 -33.02 1.20 -4.69
CA VAL A 86 -31.66 1.07 -4.18
C VAL A 86 -31.39 -0.40 -3.92
N ASN A 87 -30.31 -0.92 -4.49
CA ASN A 87 -29.86 -2.26 -4.20
C ASN A 87 -29.19 -2.27 -2.81
N THR A 88 -29.98 -2.64 -1.80
CA THR A 88 -29.56 -2.69 -0.39
C THR A 88 -28.44 -3.68 -0.15
N ASP A 89 -28.35 -4.76 -0.93
CA ASP A 89 -27.26 -5.74 -0.82
C ASP A 89 -25.94 -5.12 -1.29
N ARG A 90 -25.95 -4.41 -2.43
CA ARG A 90 -24.77 -3.69 -2.92
C ARG A 90 -24.31 -2.61 -1.94
N GLN A 91 -25.24 -1.88 -1.35
CA GLN A 91 -24.91 -0.91 -0.31
C GLN A 91 -24.21 -1.57 0.88
N LYS A 92 -24.72 -2.71 1.37
CA LYS A 92 -24.09 -3.46 2.46
C LYS A 92 -22.67 -3.92 2.10
N TYR A 93 -22.45 -4.40 0.88
CA TYR A 93 -21.12 -4.82 0.43
C TYR A 93 -20.17 -3.64 0.24
N ALA A 94 -20.65 -2.50 -0.25
CA ALA A 94 -19.88 -1.26 -0.35
C ALA A 94 -19.42 -0.76 1.03
N GLU A 95 -20.29 -0.81 2.03
CA GLU A 95 -19.96 -0.50 3.42
C GLU A 95 -18.89 -1.45 3.98
N GLN A 96 -18.99 -2.76 3.70
CA GLN A 96 -17.97 -3.74 4.11
C GLN A 96 -16.62 -3.52 3.42
N PHE A 97 -16.63 -3.18 2.14
CA PHE A 97 -15.42 -2.84 1.38
C PHE A 97 -14.71 -1.63 1.98
N ASN A 98 -15.45 -0.55 2.25
CA ASN A 98 -14.90 0.65 2.90
C ASN A 98 -14.34 0.33 4.29
N GLU A 99 -14.95 -0.59 5.05
CA GLU A 99 -14.40 -1.03 6.32
C GLU A 99 -13.10 -1.83 6.17
N ILE A 100 -12.99 -2.71 5.17
CA ILE A 100 -11.73 -3.41 4.87
C ILE A 100 -10.64 -2.42 4.49
N MET A 101 -10.94 -1.39 3.71
CA MET A 101 -9.99 -0.33 3.39
C MET A 101 -9.48 0.39 4.65
N ARG A 102 -10.38 0.73 5.58
CA ARG A 102 -9.98 1.30 6.87
C ARG A 102 -9.13 0.34 7.70
N GLN A 103 -9.34 -0.97 7.59
CA GLN A 103 -8.49 -1.97 8.23
C GLN A 103 -7.10 -2.03 7.59
N ILE A 104 -7.01 -1.92 6.26
CA ILE A 104 -5.73 -1.80 5.54
C ILE A 104 -4.96 -0.57 6.04
N ASP A 105 -5.64 0.59 6.16
CA ASP A 105 -5.03 1.82 6.67
C ASP A 105 -4.51 1.67 8.10
N LYS A 106 -5.31 1.04 8.97
CA LYS A 106 -4.91 0.74 10.36
C LYS A 106 -3.70 -0.18 10.39
N LEU A 107 -3.69 -1.25 9.58
CA LEU A 107 -2.57 -2.19 9.51
C LEU A 107 -1.29 -1.50 9.01
N ALA A 108 -1.40 -0.71 7.95
CA ALA A 108 -0.28 0.08 7.43
C ALA A 108 0.27 1.02 8.50
N LYS A 109 -0.60 1.68 9.26
CA LYS A 109 -0.22 2.57 10.37
C LYS A 109 0.44 1.86 11.54
N ASP A 110 -0.04 0.68 11.90
CA ASP A 110 0.43 -0.06 13.08
C ASP A 110 1.71 -0.87 12.82
N SER A 111 2.12 -1.05 11.56
CA SER A 111 3.28 -1.86 11.13
C SER A 111 4.66 -1.24 11.40
N GLY A 112 4.77 -0.33 12.38
CA GLY A 112 6.02 0.32 12.76
C GLY A 112 6.97 -0.60 13.55
N TYR A 113 8.27 -0.52 13.27
CA TYR A 113 9.32 -1.16 14.05
C TYR A 113 10.29 -0.12 14.61
N LYS A 114 10.43 -0.08 15.95
CA LYS A 114 11.31 0.87 16.67
C LYS A 114 11.14 2.33 16.22
N GLY A 115 9.91 2.74 15.90
CA GLY A 115 9.58 4.10 15.47
C GLY A 115 9.75 4.39 13.98
N ILE A 116 10.11 3.39 13.16
CA ILE A 116 10.18 3.53 11.70
C ILE A 116 9.06 2.69 11.08
N ASN A 117 8.25 3.29 10.21
CA ASN A 117 7.19 2.59 9.49
C ASN A 117 7.42 2.67 7.97
N LEU A 118 7.94 1.58 7.40
CA LEU A 118 8.21 1.49 5.96
C LEU A 118 6.93 1.48 5.11
N LEU A 119 5.76 1.26 5.71
CA LEU A 119 4.46 1.33 5.03
C LEU A 119 3.82 2.73 5.07
N GLN A 120 4.49 3.71 5.70
CA GLN A 120 4.06 5.12 5.78
C GLN A 120 5.16 6.08 5.31
N MET A 121 5.89 5.69 4.25
CA MET A 121 6.97 6.47 3.64
C MET A 121 8.18 6.80 4.54
N ASN A 122 8.33 6.19 5.72
CA ASN A 122 9.56 6.37 6.49
C ASN A 122 10.73 5.62 5.84
N THR A 123 11.95 6.08 6.09
CA THR A 123 13.17 5.44 5.60
C THR A 123 13.91 4.76 6.75
N LEU A 124 14.37 3.53 6.53
CA LEU A 124 15.30 2.83 7.41
C LEU A 124 16.71 2.89 6.82
N THR A 125 17.63 3.53 7.53
CA THR A 125 19.05 3.49 7.18
C THR A 125 19.73 2.33 7.91
N VAL A 126 20.27 1.38 7.17
CA VAL A 126 21.06 0.28 7.70
C VAL A 126 22.53 0.57 7.41
N ILE A 127 23.33 0.59 8.48
CA ILE A 127 24.76 0.87 8.42
C ILE A 127 25.51 -0.46 8.45
N PHE A 128 26.50 -0.62 7.58
CA PHE A 128 27.26 -1.87 7.44
C PHE A 128 28.65 -1.82 8.09
N ASN A 129 29.13 -0.66 8.51
CA ASN A 129 30.45 -0.47 9.09
C ASN A 129 30.49 0.60 10.20
N GLU A 130 31.54 0.58 11.01
CA GLU A 130 31.66 1.37 12.24
C GLU A 130 31.77 2.88 11.96
N ASP A 131 32.44 3.26 10.88
CA ASP A 131 32.63 4.65 10.47
C ASP A 131 31.43 5.23 9.71
N ARG A 132 30.40 4.41 9.44
CA ARG A 132 29.20 4.73 8.67
C ARG A 132 29.43 5.13 7.21
N SER A 133 30.59 4.80 6.63
CA SER A 133 30.84 5.10 5.21
C SER A 133 30.10 4.17 4.24
N SER A 134 29.62 3.02 4.73
CA SER A 134 28.86 2.03 3.97
C SER A 134 27.48 1.82 4.59
N GLN A 135 26.43 2.18 3.84
CA GLN A 135 25.04 2.07 4.30
C GLN A 135 24.10 1.80 3.13
N ILE A 136 22.90 1.31 3.46
CA ILE A 136 21.75 1.25 2.55
C ILE A 136 20.58 1.98 3.17
N GLU A 137 19.86 2.74 2.36
CA GLU A 137 18.58 3.34 2.73
C GLU A 137 17.45 2.50 2.14
N VAL A 138 16.68 1.87 3.00
CA VAL A 138 15.44 1.19 2.66
C VAL A 138 14.33 2.24 2.71
N LYS A 139 13.90 2.71 1.54
CA LYS A 139 12.85 3.72 1.44
C LYS A 139 11.50 3.04 1.61
N GLY A 140 10.69 3.58 2.52
CA GLY A 140 9.31 3.19 2.67
C GLY A 140 8.44 3.75 1.56
N THR A 141 7.34 3.06 1.30
CA THR A 141 6.27 3.48 0.39
C THR A 141 4.96 3.48 1.17
N ASP A 142 4.03 4.37 0.83
CA ASP A 142 2.72 4.38 1.47
C ASP A 142 1.89 3.20 0.98
N ALA A 143 1.53 2.30 1.90
CA ALA A 143 0.68 1.13 1.63
C ALA A 143 -0.74 1.30 2.19
N SER A 144 -1.13 2.52 2.58
CA SER A 144 -2.52 2.86 2.88
C SER A 144 -3.37 2.89 1.60
N SER A 145 -4.68 2.97 1.76
CA SER A 145 -5.66 3.18 0.68
C SER A 145 -5.26 4.33 -0.24
N VAL A 146 -4.81 5.45 0.32
CA VAL A 146 -4.34 6.63 -0.43
C VAL A 146 -3.08 6.29 -1.25
N GLY A 147 -2.08 5.66 -0.62
CA GLY A 147 -0.84 5.26 -1.29
C GLY A 147 -1.04 4.20 -2.38
N LEU A 148 -2.06 3.36 -2.22
CA LEU A 148 -2.46 2.32 -3.17
C LEU A 148 -3.47 2.79 -4.22
N MET A 149 -3.86 4.07 -4.20
CA MET A 149 -4.86 4.65 -5.10
C MET A 149 -6.21 3.93 -5.08
N LEU A 150 -6.60 3.46 -3.89
CA LEU A 150 -7.86 2.78 -3.64
C LEU A 150 -8.85 3.79 -3.04
N ASP A 151 -9.95 4.05 -3.76
CA ASP A 151 -11.00 4.96 -3.30
C ASP A 151 -12.17 4.20 -2.65
N GLU A 152 -12.90 4.87 -1.76
CA GLU A 152 -14.14 4.32 -1.19
C GLU A 152 -15.17 4.02 -2.30
N ALA A 153 -16.07 3.08 -2.04
CA ALA A 153 -17.11 2.67 -2.97
C ALA A 153 -18.02 3.84 -3.40
N VAL A 154 -17.85 4.29 -4.64
CA VAL A 154 -18.63 5.38 -5.24
C VAL A 154 -20.10 4.98 -5.33
N ASN A 155 -20.98 5.90 -4.96
CA ASN A 155 -22.43 5.74 -5.02
C ASN A 155 -22.92 4.42 -4.41
N ASN A 156 -22.27 3.86 -3.40
CA ASN A 156 -22.63 2.56 -2.82
C ASN A 156 -22.80 1.45 -3.87
N TRP A 157 -22.01 1.50 -4.95
CA TRP A 157 -22.03 0.54 -6.06
C TRP A 157 -23.39 0.36 -6.75
N GLN A 158 -24.21 1.41 -6.78
CA GLN A 158 -25.54 1.30 -7.40
C GLN A 158 -25.48 1.00 -8.90
N THR A 159 -24.36 1.27 -9.57
CA THR A 159 -24.14 0.88 -10.97
C THR A 159 -23.08 -0.22 -11.11
N ASN A 160 -23.06 -0.91 -12.25
CA ASN A 160 -21.97 -1.84 -12.56
C ASN A 160 -20.65 -1.12 -12.80
N GLU A 161 -20.70 0.09 -13.35
CA GLU A 161 -19.51 0.93 -13.60
C GLU A 161 -18.78 1.30 -12.31
N ASP A 162 -19.53 1.60 -11.23
CA ASP A 162 -18.95 1.85 -9.90
C ASP A 162 -18.18 0.62 -9.40
N ILE A 163 -18.72 -0.59 -9.60
CA ILE A 163 -18.09 -1.86 -9.19
C ILE A 163 -16.85 -2.13 -10.05
N GLU A 164 -16.96 -2.00 -11.37
CA GLU A 164 -15.86 -2.22 -12.31
C GLU A 164 -14.68 -1.27 -12.02
N THR A 165 -14.97 -0.03 -11.62
CA THR A 165 -13.96 0.94 -11.19
C THR A 165 -13.24 0.46 -9.92
N SER A 166 -13.97 0.06 -8.87
CA SER A 166 -13.36 -0.47 -7.64
C SER A 166 -12.56 -1.76 -7.87
N ILE A 167 -13.01 -2.63 -8.80
CA ILE A 167 -12.26 -3.84 -9.18
C ILE A 167 -10.91 -3.46 -9.79
N ARG A 168 -10.89 -2.56 -10.78
CA ARG A 168 -9.65 -2.09 -11.42
C ARG A 168 -8.69 -1.47 -10.41
N GLN A 169 -9.19 -0.60 -9.54
CA GLN A 169 -8.37 0.00 -8.47
C GLN A 169 -7.78 -1.07 -7.54
N THR A 170 -8.56 -2.10 -7.20
CA THR A 170 -8.09 -3.21 -6.36
C THR A 170 -6.99 -4.03 -7.06
N GLU A 171 -7.11 -4.28 -8.36
CA GLU A 171 -6.08 -4.98 -9.14
C GLU A 171 -4.77 -4.19 -9.23
N GLU A 172 -4.87 -2.87 -9.44
CA GLU A 172 -3.72 -1.96 -9.44
C GLU A 172 -3.05 -1.86 -8.07
N ALA A 173 -3.84 -1.80 -6.99
CA ALA A 173 -3.36 -1.84 -5.61
C ALA A 173 -2.61 -3.15 -5.31
N ILE A 174 -3.14 -4.30 -5.74
CA ILE A 174 -2.46 -5.61 -5.61
C ILE A 174 -1.13 -5.62 -6.38
N SER A 175 -1.10 -5.08 -7.60
CA SER A 175 0.12 -4.96 -8.39
C SER A 175 1.17 -4.12 -7.67
N SER A 176 0.77 -2.97 -7.13
CA SER A 176 1.63 -2.07 -6.37
C SER A 176 2.21 -2.77 -5.12
N LEU A 177 1.39 -3.50 -4.36
CA LEU A 177 1.85 -4.28 -3.21
C LEU A 177 2.86 -5.37 -3.60
N ARG A 178 2.70 -6.02 -4.76
CA ARG A 178 3.67 -7.01 -5.26
C ARG A 178 5.01 -6.37 -5.62
N ILE A 179 4.99 -5.18 -6.21
CA ILE A 179 6.21 -4.41 -6.50
C ILE A 179 6.91 -4.04 -5.18
N MET A 180 6.17 -3.50 -4.21
CA MET A 180 6.72 -3.18 -2.88
C MET A 180 7.35 -4.43 -2.21
N ALA A 181 6.66 -5.57 -2.24
CA ALA A 181 7.19 -6.81 -1.69
C ALA A 181 8.47 -7.29 -2.39
N SER A 182 8.54 -7.14 -3.72
CA SER A 182 9.74 -7.45 -4.51
C SER A 182 10.92 -6.56 -4.12
N ASP A 183 10.70 -5.25 -3.99
CA ASP A 183 11.72 -4.29 -3.59
C ASP A 183 12.24 -4.59 -2.18
N TYR A 184 11.34 -4.83 -1.21
CA TYR A 184 11.74 -5.24 0.13
C TYR A 184 12.43 -6.60 0.18
N GLY A 185 12.07 -7.55 -0.69
CA GLY A 185 12.77 -8.82 -0.84
C GLY A 185 14.21 -8.65 -1.34
N ASN A 186 14.45 -7.70 -2.24
CA ASN A 186 15.78 -7.33 -2.69
C ASN A 186 16.60 -6.70 -1.55
N TYR A 187 16.04 -5.70 -0.86
CA TYR A 187 16.69 -5.09 0.31
C TYR A 187 17.06 -6.11 1.37
N TYR A 188 16.14 -7.04 1.69
CA TYR A 188 16.38 -8.12 2.63
C TYR A 188 17.56 -9.00 2.21
N SER A 189 17.61 -9.38 0.93
CA SER A 189 18.70 -10.20 0.37
C SER A 189 20.04 -9.48 0.44
N ILE A 190 20.09 -8.17 0.17
CA ILE A 190 21.32 -7.36 0.31
C ILE A 190 21.78 -7.36 1.76
N VAL A 191 20.88 -7.07 2.70
CA VAL A 191 21.22 -7.00 4.12
C VAL A 191 21.69 -8.36 4.64
N GLN A 192 21.04 -9.45 4.24
CA GLN A 192 21.43 -10.81 4.60
C GLN A 192 22.84 -11.15 4.08
N ASN A 193 23.11 -10.90 2.80
CA ASN A 193 24.43 -11.15 2.21
C ASN A 193 25.53 -10.33 2.90
N ARG A 194 25.25 -9.06 3.25
CA ARG A 194 26.19 -8.21 4.01
C ARG A 194 26.40 -8.71 5.42
N GLN A 195 25.35 -9.18 6.09
CA GLN A 195 25.44 -9.77 7.41
C GLN A 195 26.35 -11.00 7.40
N ASP A 196 26.18 -11.89 6.42
CA ASP A 196 26.97 -13.12 6.33
C ASP A 196 28.44 -12.84 5.97
N PHE A 197 28.69 -11.94 5.02
CA PHE A 197 30.04 -11.45 4.74
C PHE A 197 30.72 -10.90 6.00
N THR A 198 30.02 -10.06 6.75
CA THR A 198 30.57 -9.42 7.96
C THR A 198 30.87 -10.44 9.04
N LYS A 199 29.99 -11.43 9.26
CA LYS A 199 30.25 -12.54 10.20
C LYS A 199 31.49 -13.33 9.80
N ASN A 200 31.62 -13.67 8.52
CA ASN A 200 32.79 -14.40 8.03
C ASN A 200 34.08 -13.57 8.18
N LEU A 201 34.02 -12.27 7.88
CA LEU A 201 35.14 -11.35 8.07
C LEU A 201 35.54 -11.28 9.55
N ILE A 202 34.57 -11.16 10.48
CA ILE A 202 34.82 -11.16 11.92
C ILE A 202 35.52 -12.45 12.36
N ASN A 203 35.08 -13.62 11.86
CA ASN A 203 35.71 -14.89 12.22
C ASN A 203 37.16 -14.96 11.74
N VAL A 204 37.44 -14.55 10.50
CA VAL A 204 38.81 -14.51 9.95
C VAL A 204 39.69 -13.51 10.71
N LEU A 205 39.15 -12.33 11.05
CA LEU A 205 39.89 -11.33 11.81
C LEU A 205 40.17 -11.78 13.24
N THR A 206 39.23 -12.51 13.87
CA THR A 206 39.44 -13.14 15.20
C THR A 206 40.57 -14.16 15.13
N GLU A 207 40.54 -15.07 14.17
CA GLU A 207 41.60 -16.07 14.00
C GLU A 207 42.96 -15.43 13.65
N GLY A 208 42.97 -14.40 12.81
CA GLY A 208 44.18 -13.63 12.49
C GLY A 208 44.75 -12.91 13.72
N ALA A 209 43.89 -12.31 14.54
CA ALA A 209 44.29 -11.68 15.80
C ALA A 209 44.84 -12.70 16.80
N ASP A 210 44.17 -13.86 16.94
CA ASP A 210 44.65 -14.95 17.78
C ASP A 210 46.02 -15.42 17.30
N ASN A 211 46.24 -15.65 16.00
CA ASN A 211 47.54 -16.04 15.47
C ASN A 211 48.66 -15.00 15.68
N LEU A 212 48.33 -13.70 15.65
CA LEU A 212 49.31 -12.62 15.88
C LEU A 212 49.61 -12.40 17.37
N THR A 213 48.70 -12.80 18.26
CA THR A 213 48.82 -12.55 19.71
C THR A 213 49.17 -13.81 20.50
N LEU A 214 48.86 -14.99 19.98
CA LEU A 214 49.25 -16.26 20.57
C LEU A 214 50.76 -16.47 20.38
N ALA A 215 51.45 -16.64 21.49
CA ALA A 215 52.82 -17.12 21.48
C ALA A 215 52.84 -18.61 21.12
N ASP A 216 53.85 -19.06 20.37
CA ASP A 216 54.06 -20.49 20.13
C ASP A 216 54.41 -21.17 21.46
N MET A 217 53.50 -22.00 21.96
CA MET A 217 53.69 -22.72 23.22
C MET A 217 54.94 -23.59 23.22
N ASN A 218 55.39 -24.12 22.07
CA ASN A 218 56.61 -24.91 22.00
C ASN A 218 57.86 -24.05 22.14
N GLU A 219 57.89 -22.89 21.49
CA GLU A 219 58.99 -21.93 21.61
C GLU A 219 59.05 -21.36 23.04
N GLU A 220 57.91 -20.95 23.58
CA GLU A 220 57.81 -20.45 24.95
C GLU A 220 58.19 -21.54 25.97
N SER A 221 57.81 -22.80 25.73
CA SER A 221 58.20 -23.93 26.60
C SER A 221 59.69 -24.26 26.50
N ALA A 222 60.28 -24.22 25.30
CA ALA A 222 61.71 -24.43 25.11
C ALA A 222 62.52 -23.29 25.75
N ASN A 223 62.07 -22.04 25.59
CA ASN A 223 62.67 -20.87 26.22
C ASN A 223 62.54 -20.92 27.75
N MET A 224 61.39 -21.35 28.26
CA MET A 224 61.19 -21.58 29.69
C MET A 224 62.13 -22.67 30.23
N LEU A 225 62.24 -23.81 29.54
CA LEU A 225 63.17 -24.88 29.92
C LEU A 225 64.63 -24.42 29.88
N ALA A 226 65.01 -23.67 28.84
CA ALA A 226 66.34 -23.08 28.73
C ALA A 226 66.61 -22.09 29.87
N LEU A 227 65.64 -21.25 30.23
CA LEU A 227 65.73 -20.31 31.34
C LEU A 227 65.82 -21.02 32.69
N GLN A 228 65.01 -22.06 32.95
CA GLN A 228 65.13 -22.92 34.13
C GLN A 228 66.52 -23.57 34.22
N THR A 229 67.04 -24.08 33.10
CA THR A 229 68.38 -24.67 33.04
C THR A 229 69.46 -23.63 33.35
N ARG A 230 69.35 -22.42 32.78
CA ARG A 230 70.26 -21.30 33.08
C ARG A 230 70.18 -20.89 34.55
N GLN A 231 69.00 -20.85 35.15
CA GLN A 231 68.83 -20.54 36.58
C GLN A 231 69.44 -21.64 37.46
N GLN A 232 69.23 -22.92 37.14
CA GLN A 232 69.85 -24.04 37.86
C GLN A 232 71.37 -24.01 37.76
N LEU A 233 71.92 -23.72 36.57
CA LEU A 233 73.36 -23.52 36.38
C LEU A 233 73.87 -22.30 37.16
N ALA A 234 73.15 -21.17 37.16
CA ALA A 234 73.53 -20.00 37.93
C ALA A 234 73.54 -20.26 39.45
N ILE A 235 72.55 -21.00 39.96
CA ILE A 235 72.49 -21.42 41.37
C ILE A 235 73.63 -22.38 41.71
N ASN A 236 73.89 -23.38 40.85
CA ASN A 236 74.99 -24.32 41.04
C ASN A 236 76.35 -23.60 40.98
N SER A 237 76.55 -22.69 40.02
CA SER A 237 77.75 -21.86 39.91
C SER A 237 77.93 -20.93 41.11
N LEU A 238 76.85 -20.35 41.65
CA LEU A 238 76.89 -19.53 42.86
C LEU A 238 77.21 -20.37 44.11
N SER A 239 76.62 -21.56 44.23
CA SER A 239 76.94 -22.52 45.29
C SER A 239 78.40 -22.96 45.22
N LEU A 240 78.91 -23.28 44.03
CA LEU A 240 80.31 -23.63 43.80
C LEU A 240 81.24 -22.45 44.10
N ALA A 241 80.88 -21.23 43.71
CA ALA A 241 81.64 -20.02 44.04
C ALA A 241 81.68 -19.77 45.55
N SER A 242 80.56 -19.96 46.26
CA SER A 242 80.48 -19.85 47.72
C SER A 242 81.29 -20.94 48.43
N GLN A 243 81.27 -22.18 47.93
CA GLN A 243 82.09 -23.28 48.44
C GLN A 243 83.58 -23.05 48.18
N ALA A 244 83.94 -22.55 46.99
CA ALA A 244 85.31 -22.17 46.67
C ALA A 244 85.81 -21.04 47.59
N ALA A 245 84.99 -20.02 47.85
CA ALA A 245 85.31 -18.96 48.79
C ALA A 245 85.47 -19.47 50.25
N GLN A 246 84.66 -20.42 50.69
CA GLN A 246 84.79 -21.06 52.00
C GLN A 246 85.99 -22.01 52.11
N GLY A 247 86.31 -22.74 51.04
CA GLY A 247 87.51 -23.58 50.95
C GLY A 247 88.80 -22.78 51.00
N VAL A 248 88.82 -21.60 50.37
CA VAL A 248 89.92 -20.62 50.53
C VAL A 248 90.01 -20.12 51.98
N LEU A 249 88.87 -19.94 52.67
CA LEU A 249 88.86 -19.51 54.08
C LEU A 249 89.31 -20.59 55.08
N GLN A 250 89.25 -21.88 54.73
CA GLN A 250 89.79 -22.99 55.56
C GLN A 250 91.31 -23.21 55.37
N LEU A 251 91.90 -22.63 54.33
CA LEU A 251 93.32 -22.72 53.99
C LEU A 251 94.17 -21.60 54.64
N PHE A 252 93.53 -20.71 55.39
CA PHE A 252 94.16 -19.68 56.22
C PHE A 252 93.73 -19.85 57.68
#